data_AF-A0A524GE21-F1
#
_entry.id   AF-A0A524GE21-F1
#
_cell.length_a   1.000
_cell.length_b   1.000
_cell.length_c   1.000
_cell.angle_alpha   90.00
_cell.angle_beta   90.00
_cell.angle_gamma   90.00
#
_symmetry.space_group_name_H-M   'P 1'
#
loop_
_entity.id
_entity.type
_entity.pdbx_description
1 polymer ?
#
loop_
_entity_poly.entity_id
_entity_poly.type
_entity_poly.pdbx_seq_one_letter_code
_entity_poly.pdbx_strand_id
1 'polypeptide(L)'
;EFSCAGRVAENYFIFPNGRVYQCPLCEDFPVHAFTIDNNRLVKNTGLTEDRFFTLDIPEGCVMNKLLQPGNIRYDEQGKPLYRISCCLLKQELRSA
;
A
#
# COMPACT_ATOMS: atom_id res chain seq x y z
N GLU A 1 6.83 -3.15 -17.59
CA GLU A 1 5.66 -2.39 -17.12
C GLU A 1 5.55 -2.54 -15.60
N PHE A 2 5.07 -1.54 -14.86
CA PHE A 2 4.88 -1.61 -13.41
C PHE A 2 3.42 -1.95 -13.10
N SER A 3 3.19 -2.91 -12.20
CA SER A 3 1.85 -3.27 -11.72
C SER A 3 1.85 -3.43 -10.20
N CYS A 4 0.90 -2.78 -9.52
CA CYS A 4 0.77 -2.87 -8.06
C CYS A 4 0.01 -4.12 -7.64
N ALA A 5 0.66 -5.00 -6.87
CA ALA A 5 0.10 -6.27 -6.41
C ALA A 5 -1.23 -6.15 -5.66
N GLY A 6 -1.44 -5.06 -4.90
CA GLY A 6 -2.70 -4.81 -4.18
C GLY A 6 -3.87 -4.34 -5.08
N ARG A 7 -3.60 -4.07 -6.37
CA ARG A 7 -4.61 -3.67 -7.37
C ARG A 7 -4.90 -4.75 -8.41
N VAL A 8 -3.85 -5.39 -8.92
CA VAL A 8 -3.96 -6.28 -10.08
C VAL A 8 -4.07 -7.76 -9.70
N ALA A 9 -3.91 -8.06 -8.41
CA ALA A 9 -3.97 -9.42 -7.90
C ALA A 9 -4.72 -9.43 -6.56
N GLU A 10 -5.20 -10.61 -6.19
CA GLU A 10 -5.88 -10.86 -4.91
C GLU A 10 -4.86 -11.04 -3.78
N ASN A 11 -3.96 -10.07 -3.62
CA ASN A 11 -2.97 -10.05 -2.55
C ASN A 11 -3.50 -9.28 -1.33
N TYR A 12 -3.36 -9.89 -0.15
CA TYR A 12 -3.89 -9.36 1.09
C TYR A 12 -2.89 -9.47 2.24
N PHE A 13 -2.91 -8.49 3.12
CA PHE A 13 -2.22 -8.48 4.41
C PHE A 13 -3.22 -8.85 5.49
N ILE A 14 -3.08 -10.05 6.05
CA ILE A 14 -3.98 -10.60 7.07
C ILE A 14 -3.35 -10.41 8.44
N PHE A 15 -4.07 -9.78 9.36
CA PHE A 15 -3.62 -9.54 10.73
C PHE A 15 -4.32 -10.50 11.71
N PRO A 16 -3.68 -10.87 12.84
CA PRO A 16 -4.25 -11.80 13.83
C PRO A 16 -5.59 -11.36 14.44
N ASN A 17 -5.91 -10.07 14.39
CA ASN A 17 -7.17 -9.50 14.86
C ASN A 17 -8.32 -9.60 13.84
N GLY A 18 -8.12 -10.31 12.72
CA GLY A 18 -9.13 -10.51 11.68
C GLY A 18 -9.26 -9.35 10.68
N ARG A 19 -8.43 -8.30 10.80
CA ARG A 19 -8.37 -7.21 9.82
C ARG A 19 -7.56 -7.63 8.60
N VAL A 20 -8.08 -7.31 7.42
CA VAL A 20 -7.43 -7.63 6.15
C VAL A 20 -7.36 -6.40 5.25
N TYR A 21 -6.14 -6.06 4.84
CA TYR A 21 -5.82 -4.89 4.03
C TYR A 21 -5.26 -5.31 2.66
N GLN A 22 -5.50 -4.53 1.62
CA GLN A 22 -4.88 -4.67 0.30
C GLN A 22 -3.44 -4.14 0.29
N CYS A 23 -3.15 -3.15 1.14
CA CYS A 23 -1.82 -2.61 1.36
C CYS A 23 -1.69 -2.21 2.84
N PRO A 24 -0.56 -2.43 3.52
CA PRO A 24 -0.45 -2.15 4.95
C PRO A 24 -0.35 -0.64 5.28
N LEU A 25 -0.74 0.25 4.36
CA LEU A 25 -0.68 1.71 4.54
C LEU A 25 -1.44 2.18 5.78
N CYS A 26 -2.56 1.54 6.08
CA CYS A 26 -3.45 1.90 7.17
C CYS A 26 -3.46 0.85 8.28
N GLU A 27 -2.41 0.02 8.41
CA GLU A 27 -2.38 -1.10 9.36
C GLU A 27 -2.60 -0.68 10.82
N ASP A 28 -2.22 0.54 11.17
CA ASP A 28 -2.41 1.12 12.51
C ASP A 28 -3.86 1.53 12.81
N PHE A 29 -4.72 1.70 11.79
CA PHE A 29 -6.09 2.20 11.92
C PHE A 29 -7.13 1.13 11.59
N PRO A 30 -8.29 1.08 12.27
CA PRO A 30 -9.34 0.08 12.05
C PRO A 30 -10.20 0.35 10.79
N VAL A 31 -9.56 0.62 9.66
CA VAL A 31 -10.19 0.98 8.38
C VAL A 31 -9.97 -0.09 7.31
N HIS A 32 -9.72 -1.33 7.71
CA HIS A 32 -9.44 -2.46 6.83
C HIS A 32 -10.56 -2.72 5.83
N ALA A 33 -10.18 -2.98 4.57
CA ALA A 33 -11.13 -3.18 3.48
C ALA A 33 -11.86 -4.52 3.55
N PHE A 34 -11.31 -5.52 4.25
CA PHE A 34 -11.91 -6.84 4.35
C PHE A 34 -11.77 -7.44 5.74
N THR A 35 -12.71 -8.28 6.13
CA THR A 35 -12.67 -9.10 7.34
C THR A 35 -12.84 -10.58 6.99
N ILE A 36 -12.27 -11.46 7.81
CA ILE A 36 -12.53 -12.90 7.69
C ILE A 36 -13.75 -13.24 8.53
N ASP A 37 -14.81 -13.69 7.88
CA ASP A 37 -16.03 -14.20 8.52
C ASP A 37 -16.38 -15.57 7.95
N ASN A 38 -16.71 -16.54 8.81
CA ASN A 38 -17.03 -17.91 8.42
C ASN A 38 -16.03 -18.53 7.41
N ASN A 39 -14.73 -18.32 7.65
CA ASN A 39 -13.62 -18.76 6.79
C ASN A 39 -13.68 -18.22 5.35
N ARG A 40 -14.27 -17.03 5.17
CA ARG A 40 -14.36 -16.31 3.89
C ARG A 40 -13.89 -14.88 4.05
N LEU A 41 -13.32 -14.34 2.98
CA LEU A 41 -12.97 -12.93 2.91
C LEU A 41 -14.22 -12.11 2.54
N VAL A 42 -14.65 -11.22 3.43
CA VAL A 42 -15.83 -10.38 3.25
C VAL A 42 -15.39 -8.93 3.11
N LYS A 43 -15.82 -8.26 2.04
CA LYS A 43 -15.55 -6.83 1.83
C LYS A 43 -16.37 -6.00 2.83
N ASN A 44 -15.70 -5.11 3.53
CA ASN A 44 -16.34 -4.19 4.45
C ASN A 44 -17.06 -3.06 3.70
N THR A 45 -18.08 -2.50 4.34
CA THR A 45 -18.81 -1.33 3.86
C THR A 45 -18.38 -0.09 4.63
N GLY A 46 -18.78 1.11 4.15
CA GLY A 46 -18.46 2.36 4.82
C GLY A 46 -17.11 2.95 4.39
N LEU A 47 -16.39 3.54 5.35
CA LEU A 47 -15.11 4.21 5.12
C LEU A 47 -13.93 3.27 5.40
N THR A 48 -13.34 2.75 4.33
CA THR A 48 -12.25 1.76 4.33
C THR A 48 -11.01 2.30 3.61
N GLU A 49 -9.85 1.67 3.81
CA GLU A 49 -8.55 2.09 3.26
C GLU A 49 -8.54 2.34 1.75
N ASP A 50 -9.27 1.53 0.98
CA ASP A 50 -9.39 1.64 -0.48
C ASP A 50 -10.22 2.83 -0.93
N ARG A 51 -10.94 3.48 0.01
CA ARG A 51 -11.61 4.77 -0.21
C ARG A 51 -10.77 5.96 0.24
N PHE A 52 -9.85 5.75 1.18
CA PHE A 52 -8.97 6.82 1.67
C PHE A 52 -7.76 7.04 0.75
N PHE A 53 -7.21 5.96 0.19
CA PHE A 53 -5.99 6.02 -0.60
C PHE A 53 -6.09 5.19 -1.87
N THR A 54 -5.61 5.75 -2.98
CA THR A 54 -5.37 4.99 -4.20
C THR A 54 -3.97 4.36 -4.16
N LEU A 55 -3.86 3.14 -4.67
CA LEU A 55 -2.58 2.46 -4.90
C LEU A 55 -2.01 2.75 -6.30
N ASP A 56 -2.47 3.85 -6.94
CA ASP A 56 -2.05 4.32 -8.25
C ASP A 56 -1.30 5.64 -8.14
N ILE A 57 0.04 5.59 -8.18
CA ILE A 57 0.88 6.78 -8.19
C ILE A 57 1.94 6.66 -9.29
N PRO A 58 2.38 7.78 -9.90
CA PRO A 58 3.31 7.74 -11.02
C PRO A 58 4.69 7.19 -10.63
N GLU A 59 5.07 7.25 -9.34
CA GLU A 59 6.32 6.73 -8.80
C GLU A 59 6.33 5.20 -8.61
N GLY A 60 5.17 4.53 -8.72
CA GLY A 60 5.03 3.10 -8.47
C GLY A 60 4.39 2.79 -7.12
N CYS A 61 5.14 2.23 -6.17
CA CYS A 61 4.60 1.76 -4.89
C CYS A 61 4.42 2.91 -3.88
N VAL A 62 3.20 3.07 -3.36
CA VAL A 62 2.87 4.06 -2.30
C VAL A 62 3.70 3.85 -1.04
N MET A 63 3.89 2.60 -0.59
CA MET A 63 4.72 2.29 0.58
C MET A 63 6.17 2.74 0.39
N ASN A 64 6.75 2.58 -0.80
CA ASN A 64 8.11 3.02 -1.06
C ASN A 64 8.22 4.55 -1.03
N LYS A 65 7.25 5.26 -1.59
CA LYS A 65 7.19 6.73 -1.54
C LYS A 65 7.13 7.27 -0.11
N LEU A 66 6.38 6.61 0.77
CA LEU A 66 6.26 7.01 2.18
C LEU A 66 7.49 6.63 3.01
N LEU A 67 7.98 5.40 2.89
CA LEU A 67 9.05 4.88 3.75
C LEU A 67 10.45 5.18 3.24
N GLN A 68 10.64 5.44 1.94
CA GLN A 68 11.95 5.67 1.35
C GLN A 68 11.87 6.75 0.25
N PRO A 69 11.41 7.97 0.57
CA PRO A 69 11.25 9.04 -0.42
C PRO A 69 12.55 9.36 -1.15
N GLY A 70 13.71 9.14 -0.49
CA GLY A 70 15.04 9.30 -1.05
C GLY A 70 15.37 8.37 -2.22
N ASN A 71 14.56 7.36 -2.54
CA ASN A 71 14.72 6.53 -3.73
C ASN A 71 14.13 7.17 -5.00
N ILE A 72 13.21 8.13 -4.84
CA ILE A 72 12.48 8.70 -5.97
C ILE A 72 13.29 9.86 -6.58
N ARG A 73 13.35 9.91 -7.90
CA ARG A 73 13.95 11.02 -8.65
C ARG A 73 12.96 11.48 -9.73
N TYR A 74 12.92 12.77 -9.94
CA TYR A 74 12.06 13.42 -10.94
C TYR A 74 12.94 14.13 -11.96
N ASP A 75 12.45 14.26 -13.19
CA ASP A 75 13.02 15.16 -14.18
C ASP A 75 12.64 16.63 -13.91
N GLU A 76 13.09 17.54 -14.77
CA GLU A 76 12.80 18.96 -14.69
C GLU A 76 11.30 19.30 -14.82
N GLN A 77 10.49 18.38 -15.36
CA GLN A 77 9.04 18.52 -15.51
C GLN A 77 8.27 17.91 -14.34
N GLY A 78 8.97 17.35 -13.34
CA GLY A 78 8.36 16.70 -12.18
C GLY A 78 7.83 15.30 -12.47
N LYS A 79 8.24 14.66 -13.57
CA LYS A 79 7.87 13.27 -13.86
C LYS A 79 8.89 12.32 -13.23
N PRO A 80 8.46 11.23 -12.58
CA PRO A 80 9.38 10.23 -12.04
C PRO A 80 10.24 9.63 -13.15
N LEU A 81 11.55 9.60 -12.94
CA LEU A 81 12.51 9.01 -13.88
C LEU A 81 12.32 7.49 -14.03
N TYR A 82 11.77 6.84 -13.01
CA TYR A 82 11.49 5.41 -12.96
C TYR A 82 10.38 5.11 -11.96
N ARG A 83 9.83 3.89 -12.02
CA ARG A 83 8.84 3.36 -11.07
C ARG A 83 9.48 2.35 -10.14
N ILE A 84 9.16 2.41 -8.85
CA ILE A 84 9.75 1.54 -7.83
C ILE A 84 8.71 0.54 -7.30
N SER A 85 9.11 -0.73 -7.23
CA SER A 85 8.32 -1.83 -6.65
C SER A 85 8.25 -1.78 -5.12
N CYS A 86 7.24 -2.43 -4.55
CA CYS A 86 7.16 -2.58 -3.09
C CYS A 86 8.32 -3.46 -2.61
N CYS A 87 9.18 -2.93 -1.74
CA CYS A 87 10.29 -3.72 -1.20
C CYS A 87 9.86 -4.59 -0.01
N LEU A 88 8.73 -4.28 0.65
CA LEU A 88 8.32 -4.80 1.98
C LEU A 88 9.40 -4.75 3.09
N LEU A 89 10.59 -4.23 2.78
CA LEU A 89 11.66 -3.94 3.71
C LEU A 89 11.30 -2.73 4.56
N LYS A 90 10.88 -3.02 5.80
CA LYS A 90 10.83 -2.04 6.87
C LYS A 90 12.25 -1.87 7.41
N GLN A 91 12.98 -0.88 6.89
CA GLN A 91 14.25 -0.45 7.47
C GLN A 91 13.99 0.76 8.38
N GLU A 92 14.64 0.79 9.56
CA GLU A 92 14.63 1.96 10.43
C GLU A 92 15.18 3.18 9.68
N LEU A 93 14.37 4.22 9.52
CA LEU A 93 14.86 5.53 9.09
C LEU A 93 15.44 6.25 10.29
N ARG A 94 16.75 6.44 10.28
CA ARG A 94 17.40 7.33 11.24
C ARG A 94 17.27 8.75 10.72
N SER A 95 16.72 9.64 11.53
CA SER A 95 16.72 11.08 11.25
C SER A 95 18.15 11.54 11.02
N ALA A 96 18.39 12.23 9.90
CA ALA A 96 19.65 12.91 9.64
C ALA A 96 19.80 14.15 10.55
#